data_AF-A0AAW5SDC2-F1
#
_entry.id   AF-A0AAW5SDC2-F1
#
_cell.length_a   1.000
_cell.length_b   1.000
_cell.length_c   1.000
_cell.angle_alpha   90.00
_cell.angle_beta   90.00
_cell.angle_gamma   90.00
#
_symmetry.space_group_name_H-M   'P 1'
#
loop_
_entity.id
_entity.type
_entity.pdbx_description
1 polymer ?
#
loop_
_entity_poly.entity_id
_entity_poly.type
_entity_poly.pdbx_seq_one_letter_code
_entity_poly.pdbx_strand_id
1 'polypeptide(L)' 'MANTDHDPDLVLVRNYTRALKIACDELHDDPFDPVARAQLRQLIQEASPTADAAHQRLLLRIA' A
#
# COMPACT_ATOMS: atom_id res chain seq x y z
N MET A 1 -5.07 25.97 5.93
CA MET A 1 -4.57 24.62 6.25
C MET A 1 -5.32 23.67 5.34
N ALA A 2 -4.68 23.18 4.27
CA ALA A 2 -5.36 22.34 3.29
C ALA A 2 -5.77 21.02 3.95
N ASN A 3 -7.03 20.64 3.79
CA ASN A 3 -7.61 19.41 4.33
C ASN A 3 -7.00 18.20 3.58
N THR A 4 -5.81 17.77 3.99
CA THR A 4 -5.03 16.68 3.37
C THR A 4 -5.69 15.31 3.51
N ASP A 5 -6.78 15.21 4.26
CA ASP A 5 -7.53 13.96 4.47
C ASP A 5 -8.35 13.51 3.24
N HIS A 6 -8.47 14.37 2.21
CA HIS A 6 -9.22 14.09 0.99
C HIS A 6 -8.33 13.98 -0.26
N ASP A 7 -7.00 13.98 -0.13
CA ASP A 7 -6.12 13.75 -1.28
C ASP A 7 -6.19 12.27 -1.69
N PRO A 8 -6.78 11.94 -2.86
CA PRO A 8 -7.00 10.56 -3.26
C PRO A 8 -5.68 9.79 -3.41
N ASP A 9 -4.60 10.45 -3.81
CA ASP A 9 -3.29 9.80 -3.94
C ASP A 9 -2.70 9.47 -2.57
N LEU A 10 -2.87 10.37 -1.59
CA LEU A 10 -2.41 10.13 -0.21
C LEU A 10 -3.19 9.00 0.46
N VAL A 11 -4.51 8.96 0.27
CA VAL A 11 -5.37 7.89 0.79
C VAL A 11 -4.97 6.55 0.17
N LEU A 12 -4.72 6.51 -1.13
CA LEU A 12 -4.33 5.30 -1.84
C LEU A 12 -2.99 4.76 -1.33
N VAL A 13 -1.96 5.61 -1.23
CA VAL A 13 -0.64 5.21 -0.71
C VAL A 13 -0.71 4.71 0.73
N ARG A 14 -1.51 5.38 1.59
CA ARG A 14 -1.70 4.97 2.99
C ARG A 14 -2.38 3.61 3.09
N ASN A 15 -3.43 3.39 2.29
CA ASN A 15 -4.16 2.12 2.28
C ASN A 15 -3.28 0.97 1.80
N TYR A 16 -2.54 1.18 0.70
CA TYR A 16 -1.57 0.19 0.21
C TYR A 16 -0.50 -0.12 1.26
N THR A 17 0.10 0.92 1.87
CA THR A 17 1.13 0.76 2.90
C THR A 17 0.60 -0.03 4.10
N ARG A 18 -0.62 0.26 4.55
CA ARG A 18 -1.25 -0.44 5.66
C ARG A 18 -1.50 -1.91 5.33
N ALA A 19 -2.07 -2.20 4.17
CA ALA A 19 -2.35 -3.57 3.74
C ALA A 19 -1.06 -4.39 3.58
N LEU A 20 -0.01 -3.77 3.02
CA LEU A 20 1.30 -4.41 2.87
C LEU A 20 1.93 -4.74 4.23
N LYS A 21 1.87 -3.82 5.19
CA LYS A 21 2.36 -4.06 6.56
C LYS A 21 1.64 -5.23 7.22
N ILE A 22 0.31 -5.25 7.19
CA ILE A 22 -0.48 -6.34 7.78
C ILE A 22 -0.08 -7.69 7.16
N ALA A 23 -0.04 -7.80 5.83
CA ALA A 23 0.31 -9.06 5.17
C ALA A 23 1.75 -9.51 5.51
N CYS A 24 2.69 -8.58 5.68
CA CYS A 24 4.04 -8.89 6.12
C CYS A 24 4.12 -9.28 7.60
N ASP A 25 3.35 -8.65 8.48
CA ASP A 25 3.30 -8.97 9.92
C ASP A 25 2.71 -10.37 10.13
N GLU A 26 1.62 -10.72 9.44
CA GLU A 26 1.04 -12.07 9.50
C GLU A 26 2.03 -13.14 8.98
N LEU A 27 2.80 -12.86 7.92
CA LEU A 27 3.83 -13.78 7.42
C LEU A 27 5.10 -13.82 8.26
N HIS A 28 5.37 -12.75 9.00
CA HIS A 28 6.43 -12.74 10.00
C HIS A 28 6.08 -13.69 11.15
N ASP A 29 4.81 -13.69 11.57
CA ASP A 29 4.31 -14.53 12.65
C ASP A 29 4.12 -16.01 12.21
N ASP A 30 3.51 -16.24 11.04
CA ASP A 30 3.45 -17.56 10.40
C ASP A 30 3.83 -17.49 8.90
N PRO A 31 5.07 -17.87 8.54
CA PRO A 31 5.50 -17.89 7.16
C PRO A 31 4.69 -18.81 6.24
N PHE A 32 3.92 -19.77 6.76
CA PHE A 32 3.13 -20.72 5.97
C PHE A 32 1.64 -20.38 5.88
N ASP A 33 1.19 -19.26 6.45
CA ASP A 33 -0.21 -18.82 6.34
C ASP A 33 -0.59 -18.66 4.84
N PRO A 34 -1.49 -19.51 4.31
CA PRO A 34 -1.87 -19.45 2.91
C PRO A 34 -2.62 -18.17 2.55
N VAL A 35 -3.32 -17.56 3.51
CA VAL A 35 -4.09 -16.32 3.32
C VAL A 35 -3.15 -15.14 3.24
N ALA A 36 -2.26 -14.96 4.21
CA ALA A 36 -1.29 -13.87 4.20
C ALA A 36 -0.36 -13.94 2.98
N ARG A 37 0.05 -15.14 2.55
CA ARG A 37 0.81 -15.34 1.31
C ARG A 37 0.02 -14.91 0.08
N ALA A 38 -1.26 -15.26 0.00
CA ALA A 38 -2.12 -14.87 -1.12
C ALA A 38 -2.33 -13.36 -1.16
N GLN A 39 -2.60 -12.74 -0.01
CA GLN A 39 -2.75 -11.30 0.13
C GLN A 39 -1.49 -10.55 -0.29
N LEU A 40 -0.31 -10.95 0.20
CA LEU A 40 0.95 -10.32 -0.19
C LEU A 40 1.20 -10.41 -1.70
N ARG A 41 0.96 -11.58 -2.31
CA ARG A 41 1.08 -11.74 -3.77
C ARG A 41 0.14 -10.80 -4.51
N GLN A 42 -1.12 -10.72 -4.08
CA GLN A 42 -2.11 -9.84 -4.70
C GLN A 42 -1.69 -8.37 -4.60
N LEU A 43 -1.23 -7.93 -3.42
CA LEU A 43 -0.76 -6.57 -3.22
C LEU A 43 0.42 -6.23 -4.14
N ILE A 44 1.40 -7.13 -4.26
CA ILE A 44 2.57 -6.92 -5.11
C ILE A 44 2.20 -6.95 -6.60
N GLN A 45 1.35 -7.89 -7.03
CA GLN A 45 1.06 -8.10 -8.45
C GLN A 45 0.00 -7.13 -9.00
N GLU A 46 -1.02 -6.82 -8.21
CA GLU A 46 -2.20 -6.06 -8.67
C GLU A 46 -2.21 -4.63 -8.14
N ALA A 47 -1.89 -4.43 -6.86
CA ALA A 47 -2.06 -3.13 -6.21
C ALA A 47 -0.82 -2.22 -6.33
N SER A 48 0.38 -2.79 -6.37
CA SER A 48 1.65 -2.03 -6.39
C SER A 48 1.75 -1.02 -7.54
N PRO A 49 1.35 -1.32 -8.81
CA PRO A 49 1.50 -0.34 -9.89
C PRO A 49 0.67 0.92 -9.66
N THR A 50 -0.53 0.76 -9.09
CA THR A 50 -1.42 1.88 -8.80
C THR A 50 -0.89 2.71 -7.63
N ALA A 51 -0.37 2.04 -6.58
CA ALA A 51 0.25 2.69 -5.43
C ALA A 51 1.51 3.48 -5.81
N ASP A 52 2.37 2.89 -6.65
CA ASP A 52 3.59 3.53 -7.14
C ASP A 52 3.27 4.77 -7.97
N ALA A 53 2.27 4.69 -8.86
CA ALA A 53 1.84 5.83 -9.65
C ALA A 53 1.28 6.97 -8.78
N ALA A 54 0.51 6.64 -7.72
CA ALA A 54 0.02 7.63 -6.76
C ALA A 54 1.15 8.27 -5.96
N HIS A 55 2.10 7.46 -5.48
CA HIS A 55 3.26 7.97 -4.76
C HIS A 55 4.12 8.89 -5.64
N GLN A 56 4.35 8.51 -6.90
CA GLN A 56 5.06 9.35 -7.87
C GLN A 56 4.37 10.70 -8.08
N ARG A 57 3.04 10.72 -8.20
CA ARG A 57 2.27 11.97 -8.30
C ARG A 57 2.44 12.85 -7.07
N LEU A 58 2.47 12.27 -5.87
CA LEU A 58 2.72 13.02 -4.64
C LEU A 58 4.14 13.61 -4.61
N LEU A 59 5.15 12.84 -5.01
CA LEU A 59 6.54 13.32 -5.05
C LEU A 59 6.72 14.49 -6.02
N LEU A 60 6.03 14.47 -7.16
CA LEU A 60 6.06 15.56 -8.13
C LEU A 60 5.33 16.83 -7.66
N ARG A 61 4.44 16.74 -6.65
CA ARG A 61 3.74 17.90 -6.08
C ARG A 61 4.58 18.67 -5.06
N ILE A 62 5.58 18.00 -4.48
CA ILE A 62 6.46 18.56 -3.44
C ILE A 62 7.81 19.01 -3.99
N ALA A 63 8.12 18.65 -5.24
CA ALA A 63 9.30 19.09 -5.99
C ALA A 63 9.02 20.44 -6.68
#